data_AF-A0A6B3QZ04-F1
#
_entry.id   AF-A0A6B3QZ04-F1
#
_cell.length_a   1.000
_cell.length_b   1.000
_cell.length_c   1.000
_cell.angle_alpha   90.00
_cell.angle_beta   90.00
_cell.angle_gamma   90.00
#
_symmetry.space_group_name_H-M   'P 1'
#
loop_
_entity.id
_entity.type
_entity.pdbx_description
1 polymer ?
#
loop_
_entity_poly.entity_id
_entity_poly.type
_entity_poly.pdbx_seq_one_letter_code
_entity_poly.pdbx_strand_id
1 'polypeptide(L)'
;MNRIEFRYIRKKNQYEQLEKRAIEREISNLELRNQVLETDLSKSLQDILKSDLNTLKVISFYSDFEKVYPDFNDSLSKKVPNITPHEVKICSLIRMKLTAKEISRIMNVTPASVNKARYRIRKKITLDTKEDLDLFIANI
;
A
#
# COMPACT_ATOMS: atom_id res chain seq x y z
N MET A 1 -41.44 -7.50 35.63
CA MET A 1 -40.22 -8.22 35.20
C MET A 1 -39.79 -9.16 36.30
N ASN A 2 -39.58 -10.45 36.02
CA ASN A 2 -39.35 -11.47 37.06
C ASN A 2 -37.85 -11.78 37.28
N ARG A 3 -37.53 -12.48 38.37
CA ARG A 3 -36.14 -12.79 38.79
C ARG A 3 -35.35 -13.63 37.76
N ILE A 4 -36.04 -14.41 36.93
CA ILE A 4 -35.45 -15.24 35.86
C ILE A 4 -35.09 -14.35 34.67
N GLU A 5 -35.99 -13.43 34.30
CA GLU A 5 -35.82 -12.46 33.23
C GLU A 5 -34.63 -11.52 33.49
N PHE A 6 -34.47 -11.04 34.73
CA PHE A 6 -33.28 -10.28 35.14
C PHE A 6 -31.97 -11.08 35.00
N ARG A 7 -31.97 -12.36 35.37
CA ARG A 7 -30.79 -13.23 35.21
C ARG A 7 -30.44 -13.43 33.75
N TYR A 8 -31.44 -13.63 32.90
CA TYR A 8 -31.27 -13.78 31.46
C TYR A 8 -30.67 -12.51 30.84
N ILE A 9 -31.25 -11.34 31.11
CA ILE A 9 -30.77 -10.05 30.60
C ILE A 9 -29.34 -9.78 31.06
N ARG A 10 -29.04 -10.00 32.34
CA ARG A 10 -27.67 -9.81 32.87
C ARG A 10 -26.65 -10.70 32.18
N LYS A 11 -27.00 -11.97 31.96
CA LYS A 11 -26.13 -12.94 31.28
C LYS A 11 -25.94 -12.55 29.80
N LYS A 12 -27.00 -12.15 29.11
CA LYS A 12 -26.95 -11.65 27.73
C LYS A 12 -26.03 -10.42 27.61
N ASN A 13 -26.22 -9.41 28.46
CA ASN A 13 -25.39 -8.21 28.47
C ASN A 13 -23.92 -8.53 28.77
N GLN A 14 -23.65 -9.53 29.63
CA GLN A 14 -22.28 -9.99 29.89
C GLN A 14 -21.64 -10.63 28.65
N TYR A 15 -22.38 -11.43 27.89
CA TYR A 15 -21.89 -12.00 26.63
C TYR A 15 -21.57 -10.91 25.61
N GLU A 16 -22.47 -9.95 25.40
CA GLU A 16 -22.26 -8.82 24.48
C GLU A 16 -21.01 -8.00 24.86
N GLN A 17 -20.77 -7.78 26.16
CA GLN A 17 -19.56 -7.11 26.63
C GLN A 17 -18.28 -7.90 26.37
N LEU A 18 -18.32 -9.23 26.48
CA LEU A 18 -17.18 -10.09 26.19
C LEU A 18 -16.85 -10.11 24.70
N GLU A 19 -17.87 -10.19 23.84
CA GLU A 19 -17.72 -10.10 22.39
C GLU A 19 -17.11 -8.76 21.98
N LYS A 20 -17.64 -7.65 22.49
CA LYS A 20 -17.11 -6.32 22.22
C LYS A 20 -15.62 -6.21 22.58
N ARG A 21 -15.23 -6.69 23.77
CA ARG A 21 -13.82 -6.68 24.22
C ARG A 21 -12.92 -7.56 23.35
N ALA A 22 -13.42 -8.65 22.79
CA ALA A 22 -12.64 -9.50 21.88
C ALA A 22 -12.34 -8.75 20.58
N ILE A 23 -13.37 -8.12 19.99
CA ILE A 23 -13.24 -7.31 18.77
C ILE A 23 -12.29 -6.11 18.99
N GLU A 24 -12.43 -5.39 20.10
CA GLU A 24 -11.54 -4.26 20.44
C GLU A 24 -10.06 -4.67 20.52
N ARG A 25 -9.78 -5.86 21.08
CA ARG A 25 -8.41 -6.41 21.12
C ARG A 25 -7.90 -6.77 19.73
N GLU A 26 -8.74 -7.38 18.91
CA GLU A 26 -8.37 -7.75 17.54
C GLU A 26 -8.03 -6.51 16.71
N ILE A 27 -8.86 -5.46 16.78
CA ILE A 27 -8.61 -4.17 16.13
C ILE A 27 -7.27 -3.60 16.60
N SER A 28 -7.03 -3.55 17.91
CA SER A 28 -5.77 -3.03 18.46
C SER A 28 -4.54 -3.81 17.98
N ASN A 29 -4.64 -5.13 17.87
CA ASN A 29 -3.56 -5.96 17.33
C ASN A 29 -3.31 -5.70 15.84
N LEU A 30 -4.38 -5.50 15.05
CA LEU A 30 -4.28 -5.17 13.63
C LEU A 30 -3.65 -3.79 13.41
N GLU A 31 -4.02 -2.80 14.22
CA GLU A 31 -3.43 -1.46 14.20
C GLU A 31 -1.93 -1.51 14.49
N LEU A 32 -1.52 -2.23 15.54
CA LEU A 32 -0.10 -2.42 15.88
C LEU A 32 0.66 -3.10 14.75
N ARG A 33 0.07 -4.14 14.14
CA ARG A 33 0.68 -4.83 13.00
C ARG A 33 0.86 -3.90 11.82
N ASN A 34 -0.16 -3.11 11.47
CA ASN A 34 -0.08 -2.15 10.37
C ASN A 34 1.00 -1.10 10.62
N GLN A 35 1.10 -0.58 11.85
CA GLN A 35 2.15 0.37 12.23
C GLN A 35 3.56 -0.22 12.05
N VAL A 36 3.77 -1.49 12.40
CA VAL A 36 5.05 -2.17 12.18
C VAL A 36 5.37 -2.29 10.68
N LEU A 37 4.40 -2.69 9.86
CA LEU A 37 4.58 -2.81 8.41
C LEU A 37 4.91 -1.45 7.76
N GLU A 38 4.22 -0.38 8.15
CA GLU A 38 4.49 0.99 7.67
C GLU A 38 5.90 1.46 8.08
N THR A 39 6.32 1.10 9.29
CA THR A 39 7.66 1.42 9.80
C THR A 39 8.74 0.69 9.00
N ASP A 40 8.53 -0.59 8.69
CA ASP A 40 9.48 -1.39 7.93
C ASP A 40 9.58 -0.94 6.47
N LEU A 41 8.44 -0.63 5.82
CA LEU A 41 8.42 -0.03 4.50
C LEU A 41 9.14 1.32 4.47
N SER A 42 8.93 2.17 5.49
CA SER A 42 9.59 3.46 5.58
C SER A 42 11.10 3.32 5.72
N LYS A 43 11.58 2.32 6.48
CA LYS A 43 13.01 2.03 6.61
C LYS A 43 13.60 1.53 5.30
N SER A 44 12.98 0.55 4.64
CA SER A 44 13.50 0.00 3.38
C SER A 44 13.49 1.04 2.25
N LEU A 45 12.51 1.95 2.23
CA LEU A 45 12.51 3.12 1.35
C LEU A 45 13.70 4.05 1.61
N GLN A 46 13.99 4.36 2.88
CA GLN A 46 15.14 5.19 3.24
C GLN A 46 16.46 4.53 2.83
N ASP A 47 16.57 3.21 2.96
CA ASP A 47 17.76 2.46 2.58
C ASP A 47 18.05 2.56 1.08
N ILE A 48 17.04 2.39 0.21
CA ILE A 48 17.23 2.50 -1.24
C ILE A 48 17.51 3.93 -1.71
N LEU A 49 17.16 4.95 -0.92
CA LEU A 49 17.43 6.36 -1.23
C LEU A 49 18.81 6.82 -0.75
N LYS A 50 19.25 6.42 0.45
CA LYS A 50 20.47 6.94 1.09
C LYS A 50 21.75 6.16 0.76
N SER A 51 21.65 4.87 0.49
CA SER A 51 22.83 3.99 0.41
C SER A 51 23.19 3.61 -1.03
N ASP A 52 24.32 2.93 -1.21
CA ASP A 52 24.64 2.26 -2.47
C ASP A 52 23.54 1.25 -2.79
N LEU A 53 22.87 1.50 -3.91
CA LEU A 53 21.78 0.67 -4.40
C LEU A 53 22.32 -0.72 -4.71
N ASN A 54 21.70 -1.71 -4.10
CA ASN A 54 21.93 -3.11 -4.45
C ASN A 54 20.59 -3.83 -4.63
N THR A 55 20.63 -4.92 -5.38
CA THR A 55 19.44 -5.68 -5.76
C THR A 55 18.66 -6.18 -4.55
N LEU A 56 19.33 -6.57 -3.46
CA LEU A 56 18.68 -7.10 -2.26
C LEU A 56 17.82 -6.05 -1.55
N LYS A 57 18.31 -4.81 -1.43
CA LYS A 57 17.54 -3.70 -0.82
C LYS A 57 16.31 -3.36 -1.65
N VAL A 58 16.45 -3.36 -2.98
CA VAL A 58 15.32 -3.12 -3.89
C VAL A 58 14.27 -4.23 -3.75
N ILE A 59 14.70 -5.49 -3.67
CA ILE A 59 13.79 -6.63 -3.43
C ILE A 59 13.09 -6.49 -2.07
N SER A 60 13.83 -6.12 -1.01
CA SER A 60 13.25 -5.89 0.32
C SER A 60 12.18 -4.81 0.30
N PHE A 61 12.45 -3.68 -0.36
CA PHE A 61 11.47 -2.61 -0.51
C PHE A 61 10.18 -3.08 -1.19
N TYR A 62 10.26 -3.81 -2.31
CA TYR A 62 9.05 -4.29 -2.99
C TYR A 62 8.28 -5.33 -2.16
N SER A 63 9.00 -6.17 -1.40
CA SER A 63 8.39 -7.11 -0.45
C SER A 63 7.64 -6.38 0.67
N ASP A 64 8.24 -5.35 1.27
CA ASP A 64 7.58 -4.57 2.32
C ASP A 64 6.43 -3.73 1.77
N PHE A 65 6.55 -3.23 0.53
CA PHE A 65 5.49 -2.52 -0.17
C PHE A 65 4.27 -3.42 -0.37
N GLU A 66 4.46 -4.67 -0.80
CA GLU A 66 3.37 -5.63 -0.99
C GLU A 66 2.68 -5.99 0.34
N LYS A 67 3.42 -6.05 1.45
CA LYS A 67 2.81 -6.27 2.78
C LYS A 67 1.93 -5.11 3.22
N VAL A 68 2.32 -3.86 2.94
CA VAL A 68 1.56 -2.66 3.30
C VAL A 68 0.40 -2.44 2.32
N TYR A 69 0.59 -2.75 1.05
CA TYR A 69 -0.38 -2.55 -0.02
C TYR A 69 -0.69 -3.87 -0.77
N PRO A 70 -1.29 -4.87 -0.10
CA PRO A 70 -1.48 -6.20 -0.67
C PRO A 70 -2.38 -6.20 -1.92
N ASP A 71 -3.38 -5.31 -1.95
CA ASP A 71 -4.33 -5.23 -3.07
C ASP A 71 -3.86 -4.27 -4.18
N PHE A 72 -2.67 -3.67 -4.08
CA PHE A 72 -2.22 -2.65 -5.03
C PHE A 72 -2.06 -3.19 -6.43
N ASN A 73 -1.43 -4.35 -6.59
CA ASN A 73 -1.19 -4.95 -7.92
C ASN A 73 -2.51 -5.31 -8.61
N ASP A 74 -3.46 -5.87 -7.86
CA ASP A 74 -4.78 -6.23 -8.36
C ASP A 74 -5.63 -5.00 -8.68
N SER A 75 -5.59 -3.98 -7.83
CA SER A 75 -6.29 -2.71 -8.06
C SER A 75 -5.70 -1.94 -9.24
N LEU A 76 -4.37 -1.96 -9.38
CA LEU A 76 -3.65 -1.33 -10.47
C LEU A 76 -3.92 -2.04 -11.80
N SER A 77 -3.91 -3.37 -11.84
CA SER A 77 -4.18 -4.13 -13.08
C SER A 77 -5.63 -3.97 -13.57
N LYS A 78 -6.59 -3.84 -12.65
CA LYS A 78 -7.99 -3.51 -13.00
C LYS A 78 -8.14 -2.11 -13.59
N LYS A 79 -7.41 -1.13 -13.06
CA LYS A 79 -7.48 0.27 -13.49
C LYS A 79 -6.59 0.58 -14.71
N VAL A 80 -5.48 -0.13 -14.88
CA VAL A 80 -4.49 0.05 -15.95
C VAL A 80 -4.38 -1.26 -16.74
N PRO A 81 -5.20 -1.45 -17.80
CA PRO A 81 -5.18 -2.68 -18.58
C PRO A 81 -3.82 -2.88 -19.28
N ASN A 82 -3.42 -4.14 -19.43
CA ASN A 82 -2.15 -4.53 -20.06
C ASN A 82 -0.91 -3.88 -19.41
N ILE A 83 -0.95 -3.59 -18.10
CA ILE A 83 0.21 -3.08 -17.38
C ILE A 83 1.30 -4.14 -17.29
N THR A 84 2.54 -3.74 -17.58
CA THR A 84 3.68 -4.66 -17.54
C THR A 84 4.28 -4.74 -16.13
N PRO A 85 4.98 -5.82 -15.76
CA PRO A 85 5.67 -5.91 -14.46
C PRO A 85 6.64 -4.76 -14.19
N HIS A 86 7.29 -4.25 -15.23
CA HIS A 86 8.16 -3.08 -15.14
C HIS A 86 7.37 -1.79 -14.82
N GLU A 87 6.20 -1.61 -15.43
CA GLU A 87 5.33 -0.47 -15.12
C GLU A 87 4.69 -0.57 -13.74
N VAL A 88 4.34 -1.78 -13.27
CA VAL A 88 3.89 -2.01 -11.88
C VAL A 88 4.94 -1.50 -10.90
N LYS A 89 6.21 -1.88 -11.08
CA LYS A 89 7.33 -1.40 -10.26
C LYS A 89 7.43 0.13 -10.25
N ILE A 90 7.32 0.78 -11.42
CA ILE A 90 7.31 2.24 -11.52
C ILE A 90 6.11 2.83 -10.76
N CYS A 91 4.92 2.26 -10.90
CA CYS A 91 3.73 2.72 -10.19
C CYS A 91 3.86 2.57 -8.67
N SER A 92 4.47 1.50 -8.16
CA SER A 92 4.78 1.38 -6.72
C SER A 92 5.69 2.50 -6.23
N LEU A 93 6.70 2.89 -7.03
CA LEU A 93 7.59 4.00 -6.67
C LEU A 93 6.90 5.37 -6.77
N ILE A 94 5.98 5.55 -7.74
CA ILE A 94 5.12 6.74 -7.84
C ILE A 94 4.18 6.83 -6.62
N ARG A 95 3.61 5.69 -6.19
CA ARG A 95 2.76 5.59 -4.99
C ARG A 95 3.51 6.07 -3.74
N MET A 96 4.80 5.78 -3.66
CA MET A 96 5.72 6.27 -2.63
C MET A 96 6.18 7.71 -2.82
N LYS A 97 5.59 8.45 -3.77
CA LYS A 97 5.85 9.86 -4.08
C LYS A 97 7.31 10.15 -4.47
N LEU A 98 7.98 9.18 -5.09
CA LEU A 98 9.35 9.35 -5.55
C LEU A 98 9.42 10.18 -6.82
N THR A 99 10.45 11.02 -6.91
CA THR A 99 10.73 11.83 -8.09
C THR A 99 11.22 10.96 -9.26
N ALA A 100 11.06 11.46 -10.49
CA ALA A 100 11.58 10.76 -11.67
C ALA A 100 13.09 10.46 -11.57
N LYS A 101 13.86 11.31 -10.88
CA LYS A 101 15.28 11.10 -10.62
C LYS A 101 15.53 9.92 -9.69
N GLU A 102 14.83 9.84 -8.57
CA GLU A 102 14.93 8.72 -7.63
C GLU A 102 14.47 7.41 -8.26
N ILE A 103 13.34 7.43 -8.97
CA ILE A 103 12.84 6.27 -9.72
C ILE A 103 13.89 5.79 -10.72
N SER A 104 14.50 6.72 -11.49
CA SER A 104 15.50 6.35 -12.49
C SER A 104 16.73 5.68 -11.87
N ARG A 105 17.15 6.15 -10.69
CA ARG A 105 18.27 5.57 -9.93
C ARG A 105 17.94 4.16 -9.45
N ILE A 106 16.77 3.97 -8.83
CA ILE A 106 16.33 2.66 -8.30
C ILE A 106 16.11 1.64 -9.42
N MET A 107 15.52 2.08 -10.53
CA MET A 107 15.24 1.22 -11.69
C MET A 107 16.46 0.99 -12.58
N ASN A 108 17.60 1.65 -12.31
CA ASN A 108 18.81 1.63 -13.14
C ASN A 108 18.53 1.98 -14.61
N VAL A 109 17.78 3.06 -14.83
CA VAL A 109 17.44 3.59 -16.16
C VAL A 109 17.64 5.11 -16.19
N THR A 110 17.47 5.72 -17.36
CA THR A 110 17.52 7.19 -17.46
C THR A 110 16.20 7.82 -16.99
N PRO A 111 16.22 9.08 -16.49
CA PRO A 111 15.00 9.84 -16.19
C PRO A 111 14.05 9.95 -17.40
N ALA A 112 14.60 10.05 -18.61
CA ALA A 112 13.83 10.08 -19.85
C ALA A 112 13.04 8.77 -20.06
N SER A 113 13.62 7.62 -19.75
CA SER A 113 12.94 6.32 -19.80
C SER A 113 11.79 6.24 -18.80
N VAL A 114 11.95 6.80 -17.60
CA VAL A 114 10.87 6.90 -16.60
C VAL A 114 9.73 7.78 -17.14
N ASN A 115 10.04 8.94 -17.69
CA ASN A 115 9.02 9.83 -18.28
C ASN A 115 8.28 9.17 -19.46
N LYS A 116 8.99 8.41 -20.30
CA LYS A 116 8.38 7.63 -21.38
C LYS A 116 7.45 6.54 -20.84
N ALA A 117 7.80 5.89 -19.73
CA ALA A 117 6.92 4.94 -19.05
C ALA A 117 5.67 5.62 -18.48
N ARG A 118 5.81 6.76 -17.79
CA ARG A 118 4.69 7.56 -17.30
C ARG A 118 3.73 7.97 -18.42
N TYR A 119 4.27 8.38 -19.57
CA TYR A 119 3.47 8.69 -20.76
C TYR A 119 2.68 7.48 -21.26
N ARG A 120 3.30 6.30 -21.35
CA ARG A 120 2.61 5.06 -21.75
C ARG A 120 1.50 4.70 -20.77
N ILE A 121 1.75 4.79 -19.46
CA ILE A 121 0.75 4.51 -18.42
C ILE A 121 -0.45 5.46 -18.58
N ARG A 122 -0.21 6.77 -18.73
CA ARG A 122 -1.27 7.75 -19.03
C ARG A 122 -2.09 7.37 -20.26
N LYS A 123 -1.44 6.94 -21.34
CA LYS A 123 -2.13 6.52 -22.56
C LYS A 123 -2.97 5.27 -22.38
N LYS A 124 -2.53 4.29 -21.56
CA LYS A 124 -3.28 3.06 -21.29
C LYS A 124 -4.61 3.29 -20.57
N ILE A 125 -4.69 4.33 -19.75
CA ILE A 125 -5.91 4.71 -19.02
C ILE A 125 -6.62 5.93 -19.62
N THR A 126 -6.15 6.42 -20.77
CA THR A 126 -6.68 7.63 -21.40
C THR A 126 -6.80 8.82 -20.43
N LEU A 127 -5.80 8.98 -19.55
CA LEU A 127 -5.81 10.03 -18.52
C LEU A 127 -5.80 11.42 -19.19
N ASP A 128 -6.69 12.31 -18.78
CA ASP A 128 -6.73 13.67 -19.31
C ASP A 128 -5.41 14.40 -19.00
N THR A 129 -5.04 15.33 -19.87
CA THR A 129 -3.92 16.25 -19.65
C THR A 129 -4.01 17.05 -18.35
N LYS A 130 -5.23 17.34 -17.88
CA LYS A 130 -5.50 18.07 -16.63
C LYS A 130 -5.39 17.19 -15.39
N GLU A 131 -5.51 15.88 -15.55
CA GLU A 131 -5.42 14.93 -14.46
C GLU A 131 -3.96 14.58 -14.16
N ASP A 132 -3.64 14.40 -12.88
CA ASP A 132 -2.30 14.03 -12.43
C ASP A 132 -2.17 12.51 -12.28
N LEU A 133 -1.16 11.94 -12.94
CA LEU A 133 -0.86 10.52 -12.83
C LEU A 133 -0.47 10.15 -11.39
N ASP A 134 0.23 11.03 -10.69
CA ASP A 134 0.70 10.74 -9.32
C ASP A 134 -0.49 10.66 -8.36
N LEU A 135 -1.46 11.58 -8.51
CA LEU A 135 -2.72 11.53 -7.77
C LEU A 135 -3.55 10.31 -8.16
N PHE A 136 -3.62 9.96 -9.44
CA PHE A 136 -4.33 8.77 -9.89
C PHE A 136 -3.76 7.51 -9.21
N ILE A 137 -2.44 7.33 -9.26
CA ILE A 137 -1.75 6.18 -8.65
C ILE A 137 -1.85 6.21 -7.11
N ALA A 138 -1.79 7.40 -6.48
CA ALA A 138 -1.97 7.56 -5.04
C ALA A 138 -3.37 7.16 -4.53
N ASN A 139 -4.37 7.14 -5.41
CA ASN A 139 -5.74 6.71 -5.10
C ASN A 139 -6.03 5.27 -5.55
N ILE A 140 -4.98 4.50 -5.85
CA ILE A 140 -5.03 3.04 -6.00
C ILE A 140 -4.63 2.42 -4.66
#